data_AF-A0A1V3WEX6-F1
#
_entry.id   AF-A0A1V3WEX6-F1
#
_cell.length_a   1.000
_cell.length_b   1.000
_cell.length_c   1.000
_cell.angle_alpha   90.00
_cell.angle_beta   90.00
_cell.angle_gamma   90.00
#
_symmetry.space_group_name_H-M   'P 1'
#
loop_
_entity.id
_entity.type
_entity.pdbx_description
1 polymer ?
#
loop_
_entity_poly.entity_id
_entity_poly.type
_entity_poly.pdbx_seq_one_letter_code
_entity_poly.pdbx_strand_id
1 'polypeptide(L)'
;MDTDVLDVDTARRRIVDLTDAVRGFCASHGDGLCNVFVPHATAGVAIIETGAGSDHDLVDTLERLLPRDDRYRHAHGSPGHGADHVLPALVARR
;
A
#
# COMPACT_ATOMS: atom_id res chain seq x y z
N MET A 1 5.28 -1.43 24.35
CA MET A 1 5.23 -1.61 22.90
C MET A 1 3.80 -1.99 22.61
N ASP A 2 3.05 -1.02 22.11
CA ASP A 2 1.63 -1.16 21.84
C ASP A 2 1.46 -1.49 20.36
N THR A 3 0.41 -2.23 20.02
CA THR A 3 0.16 -2.69 18.66
C THR A 3 -1.34 -2.72 18.44
N ASP A 4 -1.74 -2.22 17.28
CA ASP A 4 -3.12 -2.24 16.84
C ASP A 4 -3.18 -2.77 15.40
N VAL A 5 -4.30 -3.39 15.04
CA VAL A 5 -4.53 -3.94 13.71
C VAL A 5 -5.67 -3.18 13.06
N LEU A 6 -5.36 -2.54 11.93
CA LEU A 6 -6.33 -1.81 11.13
C LEU A 6 -6.74 -2.62 9.92
N ASP A 7 -8.01 -2.99 9.83
CA ASP A 7 -8.59 -3.54 8.62
C ASP A 7 -8.86 -2.42 7.61
N VAL A 8 -8.33 -2.57 6.39
CA VAL A 8 -8.42 -1.56 5.33
C VAL A 8 -9.17 -2.13 4.13
N ASP A 9 -10.34 -1.56 3.82
CA ASP A 9 -11.13 -1.92 2.64
C ASP A 9 -10.59 -1.22 1.38
N THR A 10 -10.02 -2.00 0.48
CA THR A 10 -9.51 -1.54 -0.82
C THR A 10 -10.42 -1.94 -2.00
N ALA A 11 -11.64 -2.42 -1.76
CA ALA A 11 -12.53 -2.90 -2.83
C ALA A 11 -12.94 -1.78 -3.81
N ARG A 12 -12.99 -0.53 -3.35
CA ARG A 12 -13.40 0.64 -4.15
C ARG A 12 -12.31 1.68 -4.34
N ARG A 13 -11.12 1.48 -3.76
CA ARG A 13 -10.03 2.45 -3.77
C ARG A 13 -8.69 1.73 -3.86
N ARG A 14 -7.77 2.24 -4.67
CA ARG A 14 -6.41 1.69 -4.83
C ARG A 14 -5.41 2.30 -3.84
N ILE A 15 -5.72 3.48 -3.31
CA ILE A 15 -4.99 4.17 -2.25
C ILE A 15 -5.96 4.48 -1.12
N VAL A 16 -5.52 4.27 0.12
CA VAL A 16 -6.24 4.61 1.33
C VAL A 16 -5.30 5.42 2.21
N ASP A 17 -5.72 6.61 2.61
CA ASP A 17 -4.96 7.46 3.52
C ASP A 17 -5.10 6.93 4.95
N LEU A 18 -3.97 6.59 5.58
CA LEU A 18 -3.91 6.05 6.94
C LEU A 18 -3.52 7.10 7.98
N THR A 19 -3.31 8.36 7.58
CA THR A 19 -2.73 9.42 8.42
C THR A 19 -3.51 9.63 9.71
N ASP A 20 -4.84 9.71 9.63
CA ASP A 20 -5.68 9.95 10.81
C ASP A 20 -5.71 8.75 11.75
N ALA A 21 -5.70 7.53 11.22
CA ALA A 21 -5.64 6.32 12.05
C ALA A 21 -4.30 6.21 12.78
N VAL A 22 -3.18 6.48 12.08
CA VAL A 22 -1.83 6.48 12.68
C VAL A 22 -1.68 7.60 13.71
N ARG A 23 -2.22 8.80 13.44
CA ARG A 23 -2.25 9.89 14.43
C ARG A 23 -3.07 9.52 15.65
N GLY A 24 -4.23 8.89 15.47
CA GLY A 24 -5.07 8.40 16.54
C GLY A 24 -4.35 7.39 17.43
N PHE A 25 -3.65 6.41 16.83
CA PHE A 25 -2.80 5.47 17.55
C PHE A 25 -1.72 6.20 18.36
N CYS A 26 -1.00 7.15 17.75
CA CYS A 26 0.09 7.87 18.43
C CYS A 26 -0.39 8.84 19.52
N ALA A 27 -1.66 9.27 19.53
CA ALA A 27 -2.13 10.37 20.38
C ALA A 27 -1.97 10.14 21.89
N SER A 28 -2.04 8.88 22.35
CA SER A 28 -1.85 8.50 23.76
C SER A 28 -0.41 8.12 24.12
N HIS A 29 0.54 8.25 23.19
CA HIS A 29 1.92 7.81 23.35
C HIS A 29 2.87 9.02 23.38
N GLY A 30 3.99 8.88 24.11
CA GLY A 30 5.06 9.88 24.15
C GLY A 30 6.11 9.68 23.05
N ASP A 31 7.31 10.22 23.25
CA ASP A 31 8.42 10.09 22.31
C ASP A 31 8.78 8.63 22.02
N GLY A 32 8.98 8.31 20.73
CA GLY A 32 9.30 6.96 20.29
C GLY A 32 9.28 6.79 18.77
N LEU A 33 9.18 5.54 18.34
CA LEU A 33 9.05 5.16 16.93
C LEU A 33 7.69 4.53 16.69
N CYS A 34 6.98 4.98 15.65
CA CYS A 34 5.79 4.33 15.11
C CYS A 34 6.19 3.49 13.90
N ASN A 35 5.92 2.20 13.92
CA ASN A 35 6.11 1.32 12.78
C ASN A 35 4.75 0.98 12.16
N VAL A 36 4.63 1.25 10.86
CA VAL A 36 3.46 0.86 10.06
C VAL A 36 3.94 -0.17 9.04
N PHE A 37 3.31 -1.33 9.02
CA PHE A 37 3.63 -2.37 8.06
C PHE A 37 2.36 -3.05 7.54
N VAL A 38 2.44 -3.60 6.32
CA VAL A 38 1.32 -4.33 5.71
C VAL A 38 1.71 -5.81 5.52
N PRO A 39 1.00 -6.77 6.14
CA PRO A 39 1.36 -8.19 6.07
C PRO A 39 0.91 -8.89 4.77
N HIS A 40 0.54 -8.14 3.73
CA HIS A 40 0.06 -8.69 2.47
C HIS A 40 1.16 -8.74 1.39
N ALA A 41 1.13 -9.75 0.53
CA ALA A 41 2.12 -9.94 -0.54
C ALA A 41 1.81 -9.13 -1.81
N THR A 42 0.74 -8.34 -1.79
CA THR A 42 0.19 -7.60 -2.94
C THR A 42 -0.17 -6.14 -2.62
N ALA A 43 0.30 -5.64 -1.48
CA ALA A 43 0.09 -4.27 -1.03
C ALA A 43 1.40 -3.70 -0.47
N GLY A 44 1.49 -2.37 -0.41
CA GLY A 44 2.62 -1.63 0.15
C GLY A 44 2.14 -0.42 0.94
N VAL A 45 3.05 0.19 1.70
CA VAL A 45 2.86 1.44 2.45
C VAL A 45 3.82 2.48 1.88
N ALA A 46 3.33 3.68 1.65
CA ALA A 46 4.12 4.79 1.13
C ALA A 46 3.84 6.06 1.92
N ILE A 47 4.86 6.93 2.01
CA ILE A 47 4.70 8.31 2.44
C ILE A 47 4.67 9.15 1.15
N ILE A 48 3.52 9.76 0.88
CA ILE A 48 3.28 10.59 -0.29
C ILE A 48 2.28 11.69 0.07
N GLU A 49 2.35 12.82 -0.64
CA GLU A 49 1.30 13.83 -0.57
C GLU A 49 -0.02 13.29 -1.14
N THR A 50 -1.09 13.39 -0.36
CA THR A 50 -2.45 13.03 -0.80
C THR A 50 -3.27 14.28 -1.09
N GLY A 51 -4.29 14.18 -1.96
CA GLY A 51 -5.22 15.27 -2.26
C GLY A 51 -4.77 16.30 -3.30
N ALA A 52 -3.49 16.30 -3.69
CA ALA A 52 -2.95 17.16 -4.76
C ALA A 52 -2.90 16.47 -6.14
N GLY A 53 -3.26 15.18 -6.23
CA GLY A 53 -3.19 14.37 -7.46
C GLY A 53 -1.98 13.43 -7.52
N SER A 54 -0.96 13.64 -6.68
CA SER A 54 0.23 12.76 -6.61
C SER A 54 -0.10 11.29 -6.33
N ASP A 55 -1.18 11.03 -5.62
CA ASP A 55 -1.74 9.70 -5.38
C ASP A 55 -2.26 9.04 -6.67
N HIS A 56 -2.93 9.81 -7.52
CA HIS A 56 -3.38 9.35 -8.84
C HIS A 56 -2.18 9.11 -9.77
N ASP A 57 -1.23 10.04 -9.80
CA ASP A 57 0.01 9.91 -10.58
C ASP A 57 0.82 8.66 -10.17
N LEU A 58 0.82 8.32 -8.88
CA LEU A 58 1.44 7.10 -8.38
C LEU A 58 0.75 5.85 -8.93
N VAL A 59 -0.59 5.79 -8.89
CA VAL A 59 -1.36 4.66 -9.44
C VAL A 59 -1.07 4.51 -10.94
N ASP A 60 -1.19 5.59 -11.70
CA ASP A 60 -0.96 5.59 -13.15
C ASP A 60 0.48 5.18 -13.49
N THR A 61 1.45 5.62 -12.68
CA THR A 61 2.85 5.22 -12.84
C THR A 61 3.05 3.74 -12.55
N LEU A 62 2.47 3.21 -11.48
CA LEU A 62 2.54 1.79 -11.17
C LEU A 62 1.87 0.94 -12.24
N GLU A 63 0.73 1.37 -12.81
CA GLU A 63 0.06 0.64 -13.89
C GLU A 63 0.86 0.62 -15.19
N ARG A 64 1.60 1.70 -15.50
CA ARG A 64 2.55 1.72 -16.63
C ARG A 64 3.76 0.82 -16.40
N LEU A 65 4.29 0.79 -15.18
CA LEU A 65 5.47 -0.02 -14.82
C LEU A 65 5.12 -1.51 -14.67
N LEU A 66 3.92 -1.79 -14.17
CA LEU A 66 3.44 -3.14 -13.83
C LEU A 66 2.11 -3.45 -14.55
N PRO A 67 2.09 -3.47 -15.89
CA PRO A 67 0.86 -3.69 -16.65
C PRO A 67 0.35 -5.11 -16.45
N ARG A 68 -0.95 -5.28 -16.19
CA ARG A 68 -1.59 -6.57 -15.91
C ARG A 68 -1.85 -7.39 -17.19
N ASP A 69 -0.80 -7.73 -17.91
CA ASP A 69 -0.82 -8.59 -19.09
C ASP A 69 -0.13 -9.95 -18.84
N ASP A 70 0.12 -10.72 -19.89
CA ASP A 70 0.62 -12.09 -19.82
C ASP A 70 2.14 -12.22 -19.62
N ARG A 71 2.87 -11.11 -19.37
CA ARG A 71 4.34 -11.14 -19.20
C ARG A 71 4.82 -11.82 -17.92
N TYR A 72 3.97 -11.94 -16.91
CA TYR A 72 4.35 -12.48 -15.61
C TYR A 72 4.33 -14.00 -15.60
N ARG A 73 5.42 -14.60 -15.09
CA ARG A 73 5.48 -16.05 -14.83
C ARG A 73 4.53 -16.48 -13.71
N HIS A 74 4.23 -15.57 -12.78
CA HIS A 74 3.25 -15.83 -11.73
C HIS A 74 1.85 -15.77 -12.34
N ALA A 75 1.17 -16.92 -12.39
CA ALA A 75 -0.11 -17.09 -13.08
C ALA A 75 -1.18 -17.80 -12.23
N HIS A 76 -1.09 -17.74 -10.90
CA HIS A 76 -2.05 -18.38 -10.01
C HIS A 76 -3.21 -17.45 -9.66
N GLY A 77 -4.23 -17.30 -10.51
CA GLY A 77 -5.41 -16.49 -10.23
C GLY A 77 -5.86 -15.72 -11.46
N SER A 78 -6.29 -14.46 -11.30
CA SER A 78 -6.64 -13.61 -12.43
C SER A 78 -5.44 -13.36 -13.36
N PRO A 79 -5.63 -13.32 -14.69
CA PRO A 79 -4.58 -12.97 -15.64
C PRO A 79 -3.89 -11.65 -15.27
N GLY A 80 -2.55 -11.63 -15.36
CA GLY A 80 -1.74 -10.45 -15.12
C GLY A 80 -1.55 -10.04 -13.66
N HIS A 81 -2.16 -10.73 -12.69
CA HIS A 81 -2.01 -10.33 -11.28
C HIS A 81 -0.59 -10.52 -10.73
N GLY A 82 0.30 -11.20 -11.47
CA GLY A 82 1.71 -11.26 -11.11
C GLY A 82 2.32 -9.87 -10.88
N ALA A 83 1.77 -8.83 -11.53
CA ALA A 83 2.04 -7.42 -11.24
C ALA A 83 1.90 -7.06 -9.76
N ASP A 84 0.81 -7.51 -9.12
CA ASP A 84 0.50 -7.17 -7.74
C ASP A 84 1.51 -7.80 -6.78
N HIS A 85 2.10 -8.94 -7.13
CA HIS A 85 3.19 -9.56 -6.36
C HIS A 85 4.55 -8.89 -6.55
N VAL A 86 4.73 -8.13 -7.63
CA VAL A 86 5.95 -7.33 -7.87
C VAL A 86 5.84 -5.96 -7.22
N LEU A 87 4.64 -5.41 -7.09
CA LEU A 87 4.38 -4.09 -6.48
C LEU A 87 5.10 -3.88 -5.14
N PRO A 88 5.09 -4.83 -4.18
CA PRO A 88 5.78 -4.66 -2.89
C PRO A 88 7.30 -4.50 -2.96
N ALA A 89 7.93 -4.81 -4.10
CA ALA A 89 9.35 -4.56 -4.33
C ALA A 89 9.62 -3.09 -4.74
N LEU A 90 8.59 -2.37 -5.21
CA LEU A 90 8.67 -0.93 -5.55
C LEU A 90 8.07 -0.06 -4.43
N VAL A 91 6.97 -0.53 -3.83
CA VAL A 91 6.31 0.13 -2.69
C VAL A 91 6.47 -0.77 -1.48
N ALA A 92 7.41 -0.42 -0.60
CA ALA A 92 7.81 -1.27 0.51
C ALA A 92 6.64 -1.60 1.46
N ARG A 93 6.79 -2.68 2.23
CA ARG A 93 5.77 -3.14 3.19
C ARG A 93 5.99 -2.64 4.61
N ARG A 94 7.04 -1.87 4.84
CA ARG A 94 7.47 -1.28 6.11
C ARG A 94 8.52 -0.20 5.85
#